data_AF-A0A453PW31-F1
#
_entry.id   AF-A0A453PW31-F1
#
_cell.length_a   1.000
_cell.length_b   1.000
_cell.length_c   1.000
_cell.angle_alpha   90.00
_cell.angle_beta   90.00
_cell.angle_gamma   90.00
#
_symmetry.space_group_name_H-M   'P 1'
#
loop_
_entity.id
_entity.type
_entity.pdbx_description
1 polymer ?
#
loop_
_entity_poly.entity_id
_entity_poly.type
_entity_poly.pdbx_seq_one_letter_code
_entity_poly.pdbx_strand_id
1 'polypeptide(L)'
;MSRFPQYRHRDFYIAGESYAGHYVPQLARKIVEYNKASPSPFINLKGILVGNAVTDNYYDNIGTVTYWWTHAMISDSTYRAILKLCNFTSANVSNACNRAMSYAMNHEFGDIDQYSIYTPSCHATSDSSAASGNSTAPRRHRRAVLRFKDTLIRRRSNSYDPCTETYAEKYYNRLDVQRAMHANTTRIPYRWTACRFSFRHTFLLRSCYDRAIELKINKQGMF
;
A
#
# COMPACT_ATOMS: atom_id res chain seq x y z
N MET A 1 4.88 25.46 -13.82
CA MET A 1 5.19 26.16 -12.54
C MET A 1 4.35 27.44 -12.36
N SER A 2 3.07 27.46 -12.72
CA SER A 2 2.22 28.67 -12.62
C SER A 2 1.61 28.87 -11.23
N ARG A 3 1.32 27.78 -10.50
CA ARG A 3 0.67 27.86 -9.18
C ARG A 3 1.63 28.15 -8.03
N PHE A 4 2.86 27.63 -8.09
CA PHE A 4 3.88 27.79 -7.05
C PHE A 4 5.23 28.24 -7.66
N PRO A 5 5.31 29.47 -8.20
CA PRO A 5 6.52 29.95 -8.88
C PRO A 5 7.73 30.09 -7.94
N GLN A 6 7.53 30.30 -6.64
CA GLN A 6 8.58 30.48 -5.65
C GLN A 6 9.48 29.24 -5.45
N TYR A 7 9.05 28.06 -5.93
CA TYR A 7 9.84 26.83 -5.83
C TYR A 7 10.66 26.51 -7.07
N ARG A 8 10.64 27.37 -8.10
CA ARG A 8 11.24 27.12 -9.41
C ARG A 8 12.70 26.66 -9.37
N HIS A 9 13.49 27.23 -8.47
CA HIS A 9 14.93 26.99 -8.40
C HIS A 9 15.35 26.06 -7.26
N ARG A 10 14.39 25.55 -6.47
CA ARG A 10 14.71 24.66 -5.36
C ARG A 10 15.17 23.30 -5.87
N ASP A 11 16.07 22.69 -5.11
CA ASP A 11 16.40 21.28 -5.27
C ASP A 11 15.12 20.45 -5.15
N PHE A 12 14.89 19.63 -6.15
CA PHE A 12 13.68 18.84 -6.29
C PHE A 12 14.02 17.35 -6.17
N TYR A 13 13.29 16.64 -5.33
CA TYR A 13 13.42 15.20 -5.12
C TYR A 13 12.05 14.55 -5.29
N ILE A 14 12.04 13.33 -5.82
CA ILE A 14 10.83 12.52 -5.91
C ILE A 14 10.99 11.33 -4.98
N ALA A 15 10.07 11.18 -4.03
CA ALA A 15 10.02 10.04 -3.15
C ALA A 15 8.72 9.26 -3.33
N GLY A 16 8.74 7.96 -3.07
CA GLY A 16 7.55 7.11 -3.07
C GLY A 16 7.81 5.74 -2.45
N GLU A 17 6.75 4.96 -2.30
CA GLU A 17 6.79 3.63 -1.69
C GLU A 17 6.02 2.61 -2.54
N SER A 18 6.33 1.32 -2.40
CA SER A 18 5.54 0.23 -2.97
C SER A 18 5.48 0.33 -4.50
N TYR A 19 4.29 0.40 -5.09
CA TYR A 19 4.12 0.53 -6.54
C TYR A 19 4.70 1.84 -7.12
N ALA A 20 5.04 2.81 -6.26
CA ALA A 20 5.80 3.99 -6.69
C ALA A 20 7.21 3.67 -7.19
N GLY A 21 7.71 2.44 -6.98
CA GLY A 21 8.87 1.91 -7.71
C GLY A 21 8.71 1.96 -9.23
N HIS A 22 7.48 1.97 -9.75
CA HIS A 22 7.21 2.31 -11.15
C HIS A 22 7.07 3.82 -11.36
N TYR A 23 6.28 4.52 -10.55
CA TYR A 23 5.94 5.93 -10.79
C TYR A 23 7.14 6.87 -10.69
N VAL A 24 7.93 6.72 -9.63
CA VAL A 24 9.04 7.62 -9.29
C VAL A 24 10.13 7.63 -10.37
N PRO A 25 10.74 6.49 -10.77
CA PRO A 25 11.79 6.51 -11.79
C PRO A 25 11.27 6.90 -13.18
N GLN A 26 10.03 6.52 -13.52
CA GLN A 26 9.44 6.91 -14.81
C GLN A 26 9.18 8.42 -14.89
N LEU A 27 8.67 9.03 -13.82
CA LEU A 27 8.49 10.47 -13.74
C LEU A 27 9.84 11.20 -13.75
N ALA A 28 10.83 10.71 -12.99
CA ALA A 28 12.18 11.26 -12.98
C ALA A 28 12.80 11.25 -14.38
N ARG A 29 12.67 10.14 -15.12
CA ARG A 29 13.10 10.05 -16.52
C ARG A 29 12.42 11.12 -17.38
N LYS A 30 11.11 11.30 -17.22
CA LYS A 30 10.36 12.31 -17.96
C LYS A 30 10.81 13.73 -17.66
N ILE A 31 11.17 14.03 -16.42
CA ILE A 31 11.74 15.33 -16.05
C ILE A 31 13.11 15.55 -16.70
N VAL A 32 13.97 14.52 -16.70
CA VAL A 32 15.28 14.61 -17.35
C VAL A 32 15.13 14.83 -18.86
N GLU A 33 14.25 14.08 -19.53
CA GLU A 33 13.93 14.27 -20.95
C GLU A 33 13.38 15.68 -21.24
N TYR A 34 12.45 16.15 -20.40
CA TYR A 34 11.86 17.47 -20.49
C TYR A 34 12.90 18.59 -20.36
N ASN A 35 13.79 18.51 -19.35
CA ASN A 35 14.84 19.50 -19.13
C ASN A 35 15.86 19.54 -20.28
N LYS A 36 16.13 18.41 -20.95
CA LYS A 36 16.99 18.36 -22.13
C LYS A 36 16.34 19.03 -23.33
N ALA A 37 15.03 18.86 -23.51
CA ALA A 37 14.28 19.42 -24.64
C ALA A 37 13.87 20.89 -24.46
N SER A 38 13.69 21.33 -23.21
CA SER A 38 13.28 22.70 -22.88
C SER A 38 14.06 23.23 -21.67
N PRO A 39 14.85 24.31 -21.82
CA PRO A 39 15.61 24.88 -20.71
C PRO A 39 14.74 25.74 -19.78
N SER A 40 13.47 26.03 -20.10
CA SER A 40 12.61 26.86 -19.25
C SER A 40 11.12 26.51 -19.36
N PRO A 41 10.42 26.26 -18.23
CA PRO A 41 10.94 26.18 -16.86
C PRO A 41 11.78 24.92 -16.60
N PHE A 42 13.03 25.08 -16.18
CA PHE A 42 13.86 23.95 -15.72
C PHE A 42 13.38 23.42 -14.37
N ILE A 43 13.34 22.08 -14.21
CA ILE A 43 13.06 21.42 -12.94
C ILE A 43 14.38 20.88 -12.37
N ASN A 44 14.86 21.45 -11.26
CA ASN A 44 16.15 21.11 -10.65
C ASN A 44 16.12 19.77 -9.89
N LEU A 45 15.87 18.67 -10.60
CA LEU A 45 15.83 17.31 -10.06
C LEU A 45 17.22 16.87 -9.58
N LYS A 46 17.33 16.53 -8.29
CA LYS A 46 18.58 16.09 -7.65
C LYS A 46 18.65 14.61 -7.37
N GLY A 47 17.51 13.95 -7.19
CA GLY A 47 17.49 12.53 -6.90
C GLY A 47 16.10 11.96 -6.71
N ILE A 48 16.08 10.64 -6.55
CA ILE A 48 14.87 9.88 -6.24
C ILE A 48 15.11 8.99 -5.01
N LEU A 49 14.03 8.68 -4.29
CA LEU A 49 14.03 7.73 -3.19
C LEU A 49 12.80 6.82 -3.31
N VAL A 50 13.00 5.51 -3.25
CA VAL A 50 11.90 4.54 -3.31
C VAL A 50 12.03 3.54 -2.16
N GLY A 51 11.00 3.44 -1.33
CA GLY A 51 10.93 2.50 -0.20
C GLY A 51 10.13 1.25 -0.55
N ASN A 52 10.61 0.07 -0.14
CA ASN A 52 9.91 -1.22 -0.28
C ASN A 52 9.21 -1.40 -1.62
N ALA A 53 9.93 -1.10 -2.69
CA ALA A 53 9.34 -0.80 -3.99
C ALA A 53 9.23 -2.02 -4.89
N VAL A 54 8.21 -2.03 -5.76
CA VAL A 54 8.17 -2.94 -6.91
C VAL A 54 9.12 -2.40 -7.98
N THR A 55 10.08 -3.22 -8.40
CA THR A 55 11.14 -2.85 -9.34
C THR A 55 11.24 -3.81 -10.52
N ASP A 56 11.22 -5.11 -10.27
CA ASP A 56 11.34 -6.15 -11.29
C ASP A 56 10.51 -7.37 -10.87
N ASN A 57 9.57 -7.77 -11.74
CA ASN A 57 8.65 -8.87 -11.43
C ASN A 57 9.37 -10.18 -11.09
N TYR A 58 10.48 -10.50 -11.76
CA TYR A 58 11.16 -11.76 -11.52
C TYR A 58 11.80 -11.77 -10.13
N TYR A 59 12.62 -10.75 -9.85
CA TYR A 59 13.36 -10.68 -8.60
C TYR A 59 12.44 -10.41 -7.39
N ASP A 60 11.45 -9.54 -7.54
CA ASP A 60 10.53 -9.22 -6.46
C ASP A 60 9.65 -10.43 -6.10
N ASN A 61 9.12 -11.15 -7.10
CA ASN A 61 8.25 -12.29 -6.83
C ASN A 61 9.02 -13.49 -6.26
N ILE A 62 10.20 -13.83 -6.81
CA ILE A 62 11.00 -14.94 -6.27
C ILE A 62 11.52 -14.62 -4.86
N GLY A 63 11.90 -13.36 -4.63
CA GLY A 63 12.30 -12.84 -3.32
C GLY A 63 11.16 -12.93 -2.31
N THR A 64 9.95 -12.53 -2.70
CA THR A 64 8.75 -12.57 -1.85
C THR A 64 8.42 -14.00 -1.42
N VAL A 65 8.37 -14.94 -2.36
CA VAL A 65 8.05 -16.34 -2.04
C VAL A 65 9.14 -16.99 -1.18
N THR A 66 10.40 -16.65 -1.43
CA THR A 66 11.53 -17.11 -0.59
C THR A 66 11.49 -16.49 0.81
N TYR A 67 11.10 -15.22 0.93
CA TYR A 67 10.88 -14.55 2.21
C TYR A 67 9.82 -15.28 3.03
N TRP A 68 8.66 -15.60 2.44
CA TRP A 68 7.62 -16.37 3.12
C TRP A 68 8.11 -17.71 3.66
N TRP A 69 8.89 -18.45 2.87
CA TRP A 69 9.41 -19.76 3.27
C TRP A 69 10.44 -19.64 4.40
N THR A 70 11.42 -18.74 4.23
CA THR A 70 12.48 -18.51 5.23
C THR A 70 11.99 -17.94 6.56
N HIS A 71 10.81 -17.32 6.57
CA HIS A 71 10.16 -16.80 7.78
C HIS A 71 9.07 -17.72 8.32
N ALA A 72 9.05 -18.99 7.89
CA ALA A 72 8.12 -20.02 8.34
C ALA A 72 6.63 -19.65 8.16
N MET A 73 6.32 -18.81 7.18
CA MET A 73 4.94 -18.45 6.82
C MET A 73 4.30 -19.50 5.89
N ILE A 74 5.12 -20.28 5.18
CA ILE A 74 4.67 -21.35 4.29
C ILE A 74 5.49 -22.62 4.46
N SER A 75 4.88 -23.75 4.12
CA SER A 75 5.53 -25.06 4.18
C SER A 75 6.46 -25.32 2.98
N ASP A 76 7.38 -26.29 3.13
CA ASP A 76 8.26 -26.76 2.05
C ASP A 76 7.48 -27.21 0.81
N SER A 77 6.35 -27.87 1.00
CA SER A 77 5.52 -28.35 -0.10
C SER A 77 4.87 -27.20 -0.86
N THR A 78 4.36 -26.19 -0.15
CA THR A 78 3.81 -24.97 -0.75
C THR A 78 4.88 -24.17 -1.47
N TYR A 79 6.06 -23.97 -0.86
CA TYR A 79 7.19 -23.29 -1.50
C TYR A 79 7.60 -23.95 -2.82
N ARG A 80 7.82 -25.28 -2.80
CA ARG A 80 8.17 -26.05 -4.00
C ARG A 80 7.06 -26.02 -5.06
N ALA A 81 5.80 -26.06 -4.66
CA ALA A 81 4.67 -25.98 -5.57
C ALA A 81 4.62 -24.61 -6.28
N ILE A 82 4.83 -23.52 -5.54
CA ILE A 82 4.85 -22.16 -6.11
C ILE A 82 6.00 -22.01 -7.11
N LEU A 83 7.23 -22.41 -6.74
CA LEU A 83 8.38 -22.35 -7.65
C LEU A 83 8.17 -23.15 -8.93
N LYS A 84 7.43 -24.25 -8.87
CA LYS A 84 7.13 -25.11 -10.03
C LYS A 84 6.01 -24.56 -10.91
N LEU A 85 4.97 -23.98 -10.31
CA LEU A 85 3.72 -23.63 -11.01
C LEU A 85 3.68 -22.16 -11.49
N CYS A 86 4.49 -21.30 -10.90
CA CYS A 86 4.50 -19.87 -11.18
C CYS A 86 5.61 -19.49 -12.15
N ASN A 87 5.27 -18.64 -13.13
CA ASN A 87 6.24 -17.96 -13.97
C ASN A 87 6.45 -16.54 -13.43
N PHE A 88 7.60 -16.31 -12.80
CA PHE A 88 7.90 -15.04 -12.11
C PHE A 88 8.21 -13.87 -13.06
N THR A 89 8.46 -14.11 -14.35
CA THR A 89 8.69 -13.03 -15.33
C THR A 89 7.40 -12.49 -15.94
N SER A 90 6.34 -13.31 -15.94
CA SER A 90 5.08 -13.01 -16.61
C SER A 90 4.17 -12.17 -15.73
N ALA A 91 3.62 -11.08 -16.29
CA ALA A 91 2.51 -10.37 -15.65
C ALA A 91 1.24 -11.23 -15.60
N ASN A 92 1.08 -12.21 -16.50
CA ASN A 92 -0.09 -13.10 -16.50
C ASN A 92 0.17 -14.32 -15.61
N VAL A 93 -0.67 -14.49 -14.58
CA VAL A 93 -0.57 -15.60 -13.62
C VAL A 93 -1.41 -16.78 -14.08
N SER A 94 -0.82 -17.97 -14.14
CA SER A 94 -1.58 -19.18 -14.44
C SER A 94 -2.59 -19.51 -13.33
N ASN A 95 -3.72 -20.14 -13.66
CA ASN A 95 -4.69 -20.59 -12.66
C ASN A 95 -4.07 -21.55 -11.64
N ALA A 96 -3.09 -22.35 -12.05
CA ALA A 96 -2.38 -23.26 -11.15
C ALA A 96 -1.51 -22.50 -10.15
N CYS A 97 -0.76 -21.49 -10.61
CA CYS A 97 0.00 -20.59 -9.74
C CYS A 97 -0.94 -19.84 -8.78
N ASN A 98 -2.01 -19.23 -9.29
CA ASN A 98 -2.99 -18.52 -8.46
C ASN A 98 -3.55 -19.40 -7.33
N ARG A 99 -3.84 -20.67 -7.59
CA ARG A 99 -4.29 -21.62 -6.55
C ARG A 99 -3.20 -21.90 -5.51
N ALA A 100 -1.95 -22.10 -5.93
CA ALA A 100 -0.84 -22.34 -5.00
C ALA A 100 -0.59 -21.11 -4.10
N MET A 101 -0.58 -19.90 -4.67
CA MET A 101 -0.44 -18.65 -3.93
C MET A 101 -1.63 -18.42 -2.98
N SER A 102 -2.86 -18.67 -3.45
CA SER A 102 -4.05 -18.53 -2.62
C SER A 102 -4.07 -19.54 -1.48
N TYR A 103 -3.54 -20.75 -1.69
CA TYR A 103 -3.41 -21.74 -0.63
C TYR A 103 -2.48 -21.25 0.48
N ALA A 104 -1.30 -20.73 0.13
CA ALA A 104 -0.38 -20.12 1.08
C ALA A 104 -1.06 -19.03 1.93
N MET A 105 -1.68 -18.04 1.27
CA MET A 105 -2.29 -16.89 1.94
C MET A 105 -3.49 -17.26 2.82
N ASN A 106 -4.34 -18.19 2.36
CA ASN A 106 -5.59 -18.51 3.06
C ASN A 106 -5.47 -19.63 4.10
N HIS A 107 -4.44 -20.47 4.02
CA HIS A 107 -4.32 -21.66 4.86
C HIS A 107 -3.03 -21.75 5.67
N GLU A 108 -1.93 -21.12 5.23
CA GLU A 108 -0.63 -21.24 5.92
C GLU A 108 -0.24 -19.97 6.69
N PHE A 109 -0.48 -18.78 6.14
CA PHE A 109 -0.06 -17.51 6.78
C PHE A 109 -0.67 -17.31 8.17
N GLY A 110 -1.92 -17.76 8.37
CA GLY A 110 -2.67 -17.46 9.57
C GLY A 110 -3.07 -15.98 9.67
N ASP A 111 -3.18 -15.48 10.89
CA ASP A 111 -3.62 -14.12 11.19
C ASP A 111 -2.42 -13.19 11.39
N ILE A 112 -1.74 -12.86 10.29
CA ILE A 112 -0.52 -12.04 10.26
C ILE A 112 -0.71 -10.90 9.26
N ASP A 113 -0.21 -9.71 9.59
CA ASP A 113 -0.05 -8.63 8.62
C ASP A 113 1.19 -8.86 7.75
N GLN A 114 0.98 -9.10 6.45
CA GLN A 114 2.06 -9.31 5.48
C GLN A 114 2.99 -8.10 5.30
N TYR A 115 2.54 -6.89 5.65
CA TYR A 115 3.37 -5.69 5.61
C TYR A 115 4.29 -5.57 6.84
N SER A 116 3.99 -6.30 7.92
CA SER A 116 4.78 -6.30 9.14
C SER A 116 4.49 -7.55 9.98
N ILE A 117 5.22 -8.63 9.71
CA ILE A 117 4.94 -9.97 10.25
C ILE A 117 5.14 -10.11 11.77
N TYR A 118 5.77 -9.14 12.41
CA TYR A 118 6.06 -9.14 13.86
C TYR A 118 5.17 -8.19 14.66
N THR A 119 4.23 -7.52 14.01
CA THR A 119 3.25 -6.66 14.68
C THR A 119 1.87 -7.30 14.70
N PRO A 120 1.00 -6.93 15.64
CA PRO A 120 -0.38 -7.40 15.65
C PRO A 120 -1.08 -7.06 14.33
N SER A 121 -2.05 -7.90 13.92
CA SER A 121 -2.95 -7.60 12.80
C SER A 121 -4.01 -6.57 13.21
N CYS A 122 -4.52 -5.81 12.24
CA CYS A 122 -5.68 -4.96 12.49
C CYS A 122 -6.96 -5.80 12.57
N HIS A 123 -7.52 -5.96 13.77
CA HIS A 123 -8.87 -6.50 13.90
C HIS A 123 -9.88 -5.39 13.71
N ALA A 124 -10.79 -5.56 12.75
CA ALA A 124 -11.99 -4.75 12.69
C ALA A 124 -12.77 -4.97 13.99
N THR A 125 -12.67 -4.02 14.93
CA THR A 125 -13.66 -3.92 16.00
C THR A 125 -15.01 -3.80 15.30
N SER A 126 -15.97 -4.59 15.77
CA SER A 126 -17.30 -4.76 15.21
C SER A 126 -18.17 -3.51 15.37
N ASP A 127 -17.67 -2.36 14.96
CA ASP A 127 -18.40 -1.10 14.83
C ASP A 127 -18.52 -0.67 13.36
N SER A 128 -17.95 -1.47 12.44
CA SER A 128 -18.04 -1.30 10.99
C SER A 128 -18.99 -2.33 10.36
N SER A 129 -20.06 -2.74 11.05
CA SER A 129 -21.14 -3.50 10.44
C SER A 129 -22.01 -2.59 9.57
N ALA A 130 -21.47 -2.20 8.42
CA ALA A 130 -22.21 -1.59 7.32
C ALA A 130 -21.51 -1.84 5.97
N ALA A 131 -21.25 -3.11 5.64
CA ALA A 131 -21.27 -3.60 4.26
C ALA A 131 -21.14 -5.13 4.23
N SER A 132 -22.03 -5.78 3.47
CA SER A 132 -22.07 -7.18 3.05
C SER A 132 -22.15 -8.27 4.14
N GLY A 133 -23.39 -8.61 4.48
CA GLY A 133 -23.71 -9.95 4.98
C GLY A 133 -23.65 -10.97 3.84
N ASN A 134 -22.76 -11.95 3.98
CA ASN A 134 -23.01 -13.40 3.85
C ASN A 134 -21.65 -14.09 3.73
N SER A 135 -21.10 -14.48 4.87
CA SER A 135 -20.00 -15.43 4.92
C SER A 135 -20.24 -16.34 6.11
N THR A 136 -20.89 -17.46 5.83
CA THR A 136 -20.99 -18.62 6.71
C THR A 136 -19.60 -19.25 6.83
N ALA A 137 -18.77 -18.72 7.71
CA ALA A 137 -17.56 -19.39 8.19
C ALA A 137 -17.72 -19.64 9.69
N PRO A 138 -17.49 -20.87 10.19
CA PRO A 138 -17.76 -21.20 11.58
C PRO A 138 -16.74 -20.49 12.48
N ARG A 139 -17.25 -19.67 13.41
CA ARG A 139 -16.50 -19.07 14.51
C ARG A 139 -15.82 -20.18 15.33
N ARG A 140 -14.54 -20.43 15.08
CA ARG A 140 -13.72 -21.33 15.87
C ARG A 140 -12.70 -20.55 16.71
N HIS A 141 -12.87 -20.71 18.02
CA HIS A 141 -11.95 -20.44 19.13
C HIS A 141 -11.71 -18.98 19.54
N ARG A 142 -12.47 -18.54 20.55
CA ARG A 142 -11.94 -17.65 21.61
C ARG A 142 -10.74 -18.34 22.25
N ARG A 143 -9.52 -18.07 21.78
CA ARG A 143 -8.31 -18.41 22.53
C ARG A 143 -8.18 -17.43 23.70
N ALA A 144 -8.12 -17.96 24.90
CA ALA A 144 -7.79 -17.21 26.09
C ALA A 144 -6.45 -16.52 25.88
N VAL A 145 -6.45 -15.19 25.86
CA VAL A 145 -5.22 -14.39 25.88
C VAL A 145 -4.62 -14.59 27.27
N LEU A 146 -3.60 -15.44 27.36
CA LEU A 146 -2.72 -15.48 28.52
C LEU A 146 -2.05 -14.10 28.61
N ARG A 147 -2.62 -13.22 29.43
CA ARG A 147 -1.99 -11.96 29.82
C ARG A 147 -0.79 -12.28 30.70
N PHE A 148 0.38 -12.45 30.08
CA PHE A 148 1.63 -12.22 30.77
C PHE A 148 1.72 -10.73 31.09
N LYS A 149 1.20 -10.36 32.26
CA LYS A 149 1.59 -9.11 32.93
C LYS A 149 3.06 -9.28 33.30
N ASP A 150 3.84 -8.24 33.04
CA ASP A 150 5.23 -8.06 33.48
C ASP A 150 6.30 -8.76 32.64
N THR A 151 6.58 -8.16 31.47
CA THR A 151 7.97 -8.05 31.00
C THR A 151 8.29 -6.58 30.72
N LEU A 152 9.46 -6.17 31.18
CA LEU A 152 10.03 -4.81 31.16
C LEU A 152 10.34 -4.27 29.74
N ILE A 153 9.64 -4.75 28.71
CA ILE A 153 9.77 -4.34 27.30
C ILE A 153 8.67 -3.33 26.94
N ARG A 154 8.29 -2.44 27.87
CA ARG A 154 7.55 -1.22 27.51
C ARG A 154 8.54 -0.10 27.20
N ARG A 155 9.55 -0.40 26.38
CA ARG A 155 10.33 0.65 25.70
C ARG A 155 9.42 1.22 24.61
N ARG A 156 9.17 2.52 24.70
CA ARG A 156 8.47 3.34 23.69
C ARG A 156 8.89 2.91 22.28
N SER A 157 8.06 2.12 21.62
CA SER A 157 8.15 1.90 20.19
C SER A 157 7.14 2.83 19.56
N ASN A 158 7.58 3.67 18.61
CA ASN A 158 6.72 4.22 17.57
C ASN A 158 6.26 3.03 16.71
N SER A 159 5.41 2.18 17.29
CA SER A 159 5.02 0.89 16.75
C SER A 159 4.17 1.12 15.52
N TYR A 160 4.48 0.42 14.44
CA TYR A 160 3.60 0.34 13.27
C TYR A 160 2.20 -0.08 13.73
N ASP A 161 1.21 0.72 13.32
CA ASP A 161 -0.20 0.50 13.61
C ASP A 161 -0.91 0.05 12.33
N PRO A 162 -1.27 -1.24 12.20
CA PRO A 162 -1.90 -1.78 11.00
C PRO A 162 -3.29 -1.20 10.73
N CYS A 163 -3.92 -0.53 11.71
CA CYS A 163 -5.24 0.05 11.58
C CYS A 163 -5.23 1.49 11.05
N THR A 164 -4.05 2.05 10.75
CA THR A 164 -3.89 3.43 10.28
C THR A 164 -4.79 3.78 9.10
N GLU A 165 -4.95 2.86 8.15
CA GLU A 165 -5.83 3.04 6.98
C GLU A 165 -7.29 3.28 7.39
N THR A 166 -7.79 2.50 8.37
CA THR A 166 -9.17 2.65 8.87
C THR A 166 -9.38 4.01 9.56
N TYR A 167 -8.38 4.48 10.31
CA TYR A 167 -8.44 5.79 10.94
C TYR A 167 -8.41 6.92 9.90
N ALA A 168 -7.57 6.79 8.88
CA ALA A 168 -7.49 7.73 7.77
C ALA A 168 -8.83 7.82 7.02
N GLU A 169 -9.45 6.68 6.69
CA GLU A 169 -10.75 6.67 6.00
C GLU A 169 -11.85 7.33 6.83
N LYS A 170 -11.90 7.07 8.13
CA LYS A 170 -12.84 7.76 9.03
C LYS A 170 -12.58 9.27 9.07
N TYR A 171 -11.33 9.68 9.17
CA TYR A 171 -10.93 11.08 9.29
C TYR A 171 -11.21 11.88 8.01
N TYR A 172 -10.75 11.41 6.86
CA TYR A 172 -10.87 12.12 5.57
C TYR A 172 -12.30 12.16 5.02
N ASN A 173 -13.21 11.32 5.53
CA ASN A 173 -14.63 11.39 5.21
C ASN A 173 -15.44 12.34 6.10
N ARG A 174 -14.83 12.98 7.11
CA ARG A 174 -15.54 14.02 7.89
C ARG A 174 -15.74 15.28 7.05
N LEU A 175 -16.93 15.87 7.15
CA LEU A 175 -17.28 17.07 6.37
C LEU A 175 -16.43 18.29 6.72
N ASP A 176 -16.08 18.47 7.99
CA ASP A 176 -15.22 19.57 8.44
C ASP A 176 -13.79 19.41 7.92
N VAL A 177 -13.24 18.19 7.92
CA VAL A 177 -11.94 17.87 7.31
C VAL A 177 -11.95 18.13 5.81
N GLN A 178 -12.99 17.68 5.10
CA GLN A 178 -13.10 17.93 3.66
C GLN A 178 -13.16 19.43 3.34
N ARG A 179 -13.92 20.21 4.11
CA ARG A 179 -13.95 21.68 3.96
C ARG A 179 -12.58 22.30 4.21
N ALA A 180 -11.89 21.92 5.28
CA ALA A 180 -10.59 22.45 5.64
C ALA A 180 -9.51 22.14 4.58
N MET A 181 -9.59 20.96 3.96
CA MET A 181 -8.68 20.55 2.89
C MET A 181 -9.07 21.12 1.51
N HIS A 182 -10.19 21.85 1.40
CA HIS A 182 -10.79 22.22 0.12
C HIS A 182 -11.05 21.00 -0.80
N ALA A 183 -11.37 19.87 -0.18
CA ALA A 183 -11.78 18.62 -0.82
C ALA A 183 -13.30 18.60 -1.04
N ASN A 184 -13.77 17.77 -1.98
CA ASN A 184 -15.21 17.52 -2.19
C ASN A 184 -16.03 18.82 -2.43
N THR A 185 -15.42 19.85 -3.03
CA THR A 185 -16.07 21.14 -3.30
C THR A 185 -17.20 21.05 -4.32
N THR A 186 -17.24 19.97 -5.10
CA THR A 186 -18.23 19.68 -6.15
C THR A 186 -19.26 18.63 -5.74
N ARG A 187 -19.31 18.20 -4.47
CA ARG A 187 -20.19 17.12 -3.95
C ARG A 187 -20.06 15.81 -4.73
N ILE A 188 -18.87 15.20 -4.68
CA ILE A 188 -18.62 13.88 -5.25
C ILE A 188 -19.54 12.81 -4.60
N PRO A 189 -20.09 11.86 -5.39
CA PRO A 189 -21.10 10.91 -4.92
C PRO A 189 -20.50 9.69 -4.18
N TYR A 190 -19.20 9.66 -3.95
CA TYR A 190 -18.49 8.53 -3.36
C TYR A 190 -17.64 8.97 -2.18
N ARG A 191 -17.42 8.04 -1.24
CA ARG A 191 -16.55 8.26 -0.09
C ARG A 191 -15.09 8.22 -0.52
N TRP A 192 -14.24 8.93 0.21
CA TRP A 192 -12.81 8.75 0.11
C TRP A 192 -12.44 7.38 0.66
N THR A 193 -11.59 6.65 -0.04
CA THR A 193 -10.96 5.40 0.41
C THR A 193 -9.47 5.53 0.20
N ALA A 194 -8.67 4.89 1.04
CA ALA A 194 -7.21 4.95 0.89
C ALA A 194 -6.80 4.31 -0.44
N CYS A 195 -7.37 3.14 -0.74
CA CYS A 195 -7.11 2.44 -1.99
C CYS A 195 -8.36 2.37 -2.87
N ARG A 196 -8.20 2.59 -4.18
CA ARG A 196 -9.19 2.18 -5.18
C ARG A 196 -8.71 0.92 -5.89
N PHE A 197 -9.25 -0.23 -5.48
CA PHE A 197 -8.97 -1.48 -6.16
C PHE A 197 -9.69 -1.52 -7.52
N SER A 198 -8.90 -1.50 -8.59
CA SER A 198 -9.32 -2.02 -9.89
C SER A 198 -8.67 -3.39 -10.04
N PHE A 199 -9.46 -4.42 -10.35
CA PHE A 199 -9.00 -5.82 -10.51
C PHE A 199 -8.13 -6.03 -11.76
N ARG A 200 -7.12 -5.19 -11.98
CA ARG A 200 -6.24 -5.25 -13.17
C ARG A 200 -4.79 -5.61 -12.88
N HIS A 201 -4.40 -5.79 -11.62
CA HIS A 201 -3.04 -6.22 -11.28
C HIS A 201 -2.98 -7.65 -10.79
N THR A 202 -2.06 -8.36 -11.40
CA THR A 202 -1.75 -9.76 -11.25
C THR A 202 -0.41 -9.87 -10.54
N PHE A 203 -0.36 -10.70 -9.51
CA PHE A 203 0.69 -10.88 -8.49
C PHE A 203 0.67 -9.93 -7.28
N LEU A 204 0.37 -10.55 -6.12
CA LEU A 204 0.65 -10.25 -4.70
C LEU A 204 0.50 -8.86 -4.10
N LEU A 205 0.61 -7.81 -4.91
CA LEU A 205 0.30 -6.46 -4.49
C LEU A 205 -1.02 -6.11 -5.16
N ARG A 206 -2.09 -6.10 -4.37
CA ARG A 206 -3.24 -5.27 -4.72
C ARG A 206 -2.70 -3.84 -4.81
N SER A 207 -2.38 -3.40 -6.02
CA SER A 207 -1.89 -2.05 -6.22
C SER A 207 -3.02 -1.08 -5.89
N CYS A 208 -2.87 -0.40 -4.77
CA CYS A 208 -3.70 0.72 -4.39
C CYS A 208 -3.39 1.85 -5.36
N TYR A 209 -4.30 2.07 -6.30
CA TYR A 209 -4.32 3.34 -7.01
C TYR A 209 -4.95 4.37 -6.09
N ASP A 210 -4.12 5.21 -5.49
CA ASP A 210 -4.60 6.39 -4.79
C ASP A 210 -5.32 7.27 -5.81
N ARG A 211 -6.63 7.45 -5.67
CA ARG A 211 -7.20 8.73 -6.09
C ARG A 211 -6.71 9.70 -5.04
N ALA A 212 -5.69 10.48 -5.39
CA ALA A 212 -5.58 11.81 -4.81
C ALA A 212 -6.99 12.38 -4.82
N ILE A 213 -7.50 12.77 -3.65
CA ILE A 213 -8.63 13.69 -3.57
C ILE A 213 -8.35 14.73 -4.67
N GLU A 214 -9.32 15.02 -5.54
CA GLU A 214 -9.26 16.22 -6.37
C GLU A 214 -9.26 17.43 -5.42
N LEU A 215 -8.14 17.64 -4.74
CA LEU A 215 -7.76 18.84 -4.06
C LEU A 215 -7.44 19.78 -5.21
N LYS A 216 -8.50 20.34 -5.79
CA LYS A 216 -8.36 21.67 -6.37
C LYS A 216 -7.97 22.56 -5.20
N ILE A 217 -6.67 22.66 -4.94
CA ILE A 217 -6.08 23.66 -4.05
C ILE A 217 -6.49 25.00 -4.67
N ASN A 218 -7.66 25.48 -4.25
CA ASN A 218 -8.20 26.77 -4.62
C ASN A 218 -7.56 27.79 -3.68
N LYS A 219 -7.19 28.92 -4.26
CA LYS A 219 -6.31 29.95 -3.70
C LYS A 219 -6.90 30.75 -2.53
N GLN A 220 -7.91 30.23 -1.83
CA GLN A 220 -8.66 30.99 -0.83
C GLN A 220 -8.39 30.46 0.57
N GLY A 221 -7.50 31.17 1.28
CA GLY A 221 -7.44 31.14 2.74
C GLY A 221 -6.35 30.26 3.32
N MET A 222 -5.09 30.62 3.09
CA MET A 222 -4.04 30.34 4.08
C MET A 222 -3.61 31.71 4.59
N PHE A 223 -3.94 31.98 5.85
CA PHE A 223 -3.48 33.17 6.58
C PHE A 223 -1.95 33.22 6.61
#